data_AF-A0A5K7Z4P0-F1
#
_entry.id   AF-A0A5K7Z4P0-F1
#
_cell.length_a   1.000
_cell.length_b   1.000
_cell.length_c   1.000
_cell.angle_alpha   90.00
_cell.angle_beta   90.00
_cell.angle_gamma   90.00
#
_symmetry.space_group_name_H-M   'P 1'
#
loop_
_entity.id
_entity.type
_entity.pdbx_description
1 polymer ?
#
loop_
_entity_poly.entity_id
_entity_poly.type
_entity_poly.pdbx_seq_one_letter_code
_entity_poly.pdbx_strand_id
1 'polypeptide(L)'
;MMDFVVFTADLPLAPLIGENTRGGELHEFQKIEEAREFSKSQKENWDRVILYKRIESGKLDRIEHYQNGNYYIGDKRVRNS
;
A
#
# COMPACT_ATOMS: atom_id res chain seq x y z
N MET A 1 -13.97 -1.05 15.37
CA MET A 1 -13.50 -0.05 14.39
C MET A 1 -12.48 -0.76 13.51
N MET A 2 -12.42 -0.46 12.21
CA MET A 2 -11.35 -1.00 11.35
C MET A 2 -10.15 -0.07 11.50
N ASP A 3 -9.05 -0.61 12.00
CA ASP A 3 -7.91 0.19 12.46
C ASP A 3 -6.82 0.30 11.39
N PHE A 4 -6.85 -0.56 10.38
CA PHE A 4 -5.83 -0.64 9.34
C PHE A 4 -6.45 -0.52 7.96
N VAL A 5 -5.75 0.18 7.07
CA VAL A 5 -6.20 0.45 5.70
C VAL A 5 -5.06 0.15 4.74
N VAL A 6 -5.31 -0.69 3.75
CA VAL A 6 -4.39 -0.91 2.64
C VAL A 6 -4.91 -0.16 1.41
N PHE A 7 -4.07 0.68 0.83
CA PHE A 7 -4.33 1.37 -0.42
C PHE A 7 -3.43 0.81 -1.52
N THR A 8 -4.02 0.27 -2.57
CA THR A 8 -3.30 -0.20 -3.77
C THR A 8 -3.53 0.79 -4.90
N ALA A 9 -2.50 1.08 -5.69
CA ALA A 9 -2.63 1.98 -6.83
C ALA A 9 -1.58 1.72 -7.89
N ASP A 10 -1.95 1.93 -9.15
CA ASP A 10 -0.98 2.07 -10.23
C ASP A 10 -0.23 3.40 -10.07
N LEU A 11 1.04 3.43 -10.48
CA LEU A 11 1.74 4.69 -10.62
C LEU A 11 1.03 5.53 -11.68
N PRO A 12 0.90 6.85 -11.50
CA PRO A 12 0.69 7.75 -12.61
C PRO A 12 2.00 7.85 -13.39
N LEU A 13 2.45 6.75 -13.99
CA LEU A 13 3.35 6.83 -15.12
C LEU A 13 2.52 7.48 -16.22
N ALA A 14 3.01 8.59 -16.77
CA ALA A 14 2.45 9.16 -18.00
C ALA A 14 2.07 7.99 -18.91
N PRO A 15 0.80 7.87 -19.34
CA PRO A 15 0.27 6.63 -19.88
C PRO A 15 1.26 6.11 -20.91
N LEU A 16 1.90 4.97 -20.60
CA LEU A 16 2.62 4.22 -21.61
C LEU A 16 1.57 4.00 -22.70
N ILE A 17 1.79 4.62 -23.85
CA ILE A 17 0.78 4.81 -24.89
C ILE A 17 0.04 3.47 -25.11
N GLY A 18 -1.22 3.39 -24.66
CA GLY A 18 -2.05 2.19 -24.81
C GLY A 18 -2.52 1.50 -23.51
N GLU A 19 -1.98 1.83 -22.34
CA GLU A 19 -2.44 1.24 -21.06
C GLU A 19 -3.32 2.22 -20.26
N ASN A 20 -4.52 1.76 -19.88
CA ASN A 20 -5.37 2.47 -18.93
C ASN A 20 -4.91 2.15 -17.51
N THR A 21 -4.53 3.16 -16.73
CA THR A 21 -4.30 3.00 -15.29
C THR A 21 -5.58 2.46 -14.63
N ARG A 22 -5.49 1.39 -13.84
CA ARG A 22 -6.64 0.78 -13.14
C ARG A 22 -7.17 1.64 -11.99
N GLY A 23 -6.47 2.74 -11.68
CA GLY A 23 -6.79 3.61 -10.55
C GLY A 23 -6.17 3.09 -9.26
N GLY A 24 -6.95 3.12 -8.18
CA GLY A 24 -6.54 2.55 -6.90
C GLY A 24 -7.72 2.00 -6.10
N GLU A 25 -7.44 1.04 -5.21
CA GLU A 25 -8.42 0.39 -4.36
C GLU A 25 -8.08 0.60 -2.88
N LEU A 26 -9.11 0.56 -2.03
CA LEU A 26 -8.98 0.70 -0.59
C LEU A 26 -9.60 -0.51 0.10
N HIS A 27 -8.82 -1.15 0.97
CA HIS A 27 -9.19 -2.35 1.71
C HIS A 27 -8.99 -2.12 3.20
N GLU A 28 -9.97 -2.47 4.02
CA GLU A 28 -9.97 -2.19 5.45
C GLU A 28 -9.85 -3.47 6.29
N PHE A 29 -9.05 -3.43 7.35
CA PHE A 29 -8.74 -4.57 8.21
C PHE A 29 -8.85 -4.19 9.69
N GLN A 30 -9.17 -5.18 10.52
CA GLN A 30 -9.15 -5.04 11.97
C GLN A 30 -7.78 -5.37 12.57
N LYS A 31 -7.03 -6.30 11.96
CA LYS A 31 -5.71 -6.74 12.46
C LYS A 31 -4.60 -6.34 11.50
N ILE A 32 -3.44 -6.02 12.06
CA ILE A 32 -2.28 -5.60 11.27
C ILE A 32 -1.68 -6.76 10.47
N GLU A 33 -1.72 -7.97 11.01
CA GLU A 33 -1.19 -9.18 10.37
C GLU A 33 -1.93 -9.49 9.08
N GLU A 34 -3.27 -9.44 9.12
CA GLU A 34 -4.14 -9.63 7.95
C GLU A 34 -3.88 -8.56 6.88
N ALA A 35 -3.75 -7.29 7.30
CA ALA A 35 -3.44 -6.19 6.40
C ALA A 35 -2.05 -6.32 5.75
N ARG A 36 -1.07 -6.85 6.48
CA ARG A 36 0.29 -7.12 5.99
C ARG A 36 0.33 -8.26 4.99
N GLU A 37 -0.35 -9.36 5.28
CA GLU A 37 -0.45 -10.50 4.36
C GLU A 37 -1.13 -10.07 3.06
N PHE A 38 -2.21 -9.29 3.16
CA PHE A 38 -2.86 -8.70 2.00
C PHE A 38 -1.91 -7.77 1.23
N SER A 39 -1.20 -6.87 1.92
CA SER A 39 -0.25 -5.97 1.25
C SER A 39 0.84 -6.72 0.47
N LYS A 40 1.36 -7.82 1.05
CA LYS A 40 2.36 -8.68 0.42
C LYS A 40 1.82 -9.41 -0.80
N SER A 41 0.56 -9.84 -0.80
CA SER A 41 -0.06 -10.52 -1.95
C SER A 41 -0.37 -9.57 -3.10
N GLN A 42 -0.56 -8.27 -2.81
CA GLN A 42 -0.85 -7.26 -3.83
C GLN A 42 0.39 -6.65 -4.48
N LYS A 43 1.59 -6.77 -3.87
CA LYS A 43 2.81 -6.08 -4.32
C LYS A 43 3.26 -6.39 -5.76
N GLU A 44 2.86 -7.54 -6.30
CA GLU A 44 3.19 -7.96 -7.68
C GLU A 44 2.15 -7.49 -8.69
N ASN A 45 0.93 -7.22 -8.22
CA ASN A 45 -0.19 -6.82 -9.06
C ASN A 45 -0.34 -5.30 -9.16
N TRP A 46 0.31 -4.52 -8.30
CA TRP A 46 0.17 -3.07 -8.19
C TRP A 46 1.53 -2.40 -8.01
N ASP A 47 1.69 -1.22 -8.62
CA ASP A 47 2.95 -0.46 -8.51
C ASP A 47 3.18 0.08 -7.10
N ARG A 48 2.09 0.44 -6.40
CA ARG A 48 2.09 0.93 -5.02
C ARG A 48 1.10 0.17 -4.18
N VAL A 49 1.55 -0.25 -3.00
CA VAL A 49 0.71 -0.82 -1.95
C VAL A 49 1.10 -0.18 -0.64
N ILE A 50 0.20 0.53 0.02
CA ILE A 50 0.49 1.33 1.22
C ILE A 50 -0.40 0.87 2.37
N LEU A 51 0.21 0.49 3.49
CA LEU A 51 -0.48 0.16 4.73
C LEU A 51 -0.50 1.37 5.66
N TYR A 52 -1.70 1.76 6.07
CA TYR A 52 -1.97 2.81 7.04
C TYR A 52 -2.61 2.26 8.31
N LYS A 53 -2.40 2.97 9.42
CA LYS A 53 -3.19 2.86 10.65
C LYS A 53 -4.07 4.08 10.80
N ARG A 54 -5.36 3.90 11.11
CA ARG A 54 -6.22 4.98 11.60
C ARG A 54 -5.79 5.32 13.02
N ILE A 55 -5.48 6.59 13.26
CA ILE A 55 -5.24 7.11 14.61
C ILE A 55 -6.50 7.79 15.15
N GLU A 56 -6.60 8.01 16.46
CA GLU A 56 -7.81 8.51 17.14
C GLU A 56 -8.36 9.83 16.57
N SER A 57 -7.51 10.64 15.93
CA SER A 57 -7.91 11.87 15.23
C SER A 57 -8.63 11.65 13.88
N GLY A 58 -8.86 10.40 13.47
CA GLY A 58 -9.40 10.02 12.17
C GLY A 58 -8.39 10.10 11.01
N LYS A 59 -7.16 10.55 11.29
CA LYS A 59 -6.06 10.60 10.31
C LYS A 59 -5.49 9.21 10.04
N LEU A 60 -4.81 9.08 8.90
CA LEU A 60 -4.07 7.89 8.50
C LEU A 60 -2.58 8.11 8.72
N ASP A 61 -1.97 7.24 9.51
CA ASP A 61 -0.52 7.18 9.70
C ASP A 61 0.07 6.03 8.88
N ARG A 62 1.09 6.30 8.07
CA ARG A 62 1.66 5.29 7.16
C ARG A 62 2.62 4.39 7.91
N ILE A 63 2.35 3.09 7.92
CA ILE A 63 3.20 2.09 8.58
C ILE A 63 4.28 1.59 7.63
N GLU A 64 3.87 1.11 6.45
CA GLU A 64 4.75 0.46 5.49
C GLU A 64 4.20 0.62 4.08
N HIS A 65 5.06 0.48 3.08
CA HIS A 65 4.62 0.45 1.70
C HIS A 65 5.56 -0.32 0.78
N TYR A 66 4.98 -0.82 -0.30
CA TYR A 66 5.67 -1.30 -1.49
C TYR A 66 5.59 -0.25 -2.58
N GLN A 67 6.72 0.04 -3.23
CA GLN A 67 6.78 0.92 -4.40
C GLN A 67 7.89 0.45 -5.34
N ASN A 68 7.54 0.15 -6.59
CA ASN A 68 8.50 -0.27 -7.63
C ASN A 68 9.39 -1.44 -7.19
N GLY A 69 8.79 -2.49 -6.62
CA GLY A 69 9.49 -3.66 -6.10
C GLY A 69 10.31 -3.42 -4.82
N ASN A 70 10.30 -2.19 -4.27
CA ASN A 70 10.97 -1.87 -3.02
C ASN A 70 10.00 -1.89 -1.85
N TYR A 71 10.48 -2.33 -0.69
CA TYR A 71 9.72 -2.33 0.55
C TYR A 71 10.24 -1.27 1.51
N TYR A 72 9.33 -0.59 2.20
CA TYR A 72 9.63 0.50 3.13
C TYR A 72 8.82 0.35 4.42
N ILE A 73 9.44 0.70 5.55
CA ILE A 73 8.77 0.85 6.85
C ILE A 73 8.93 2.31 7.26
N GLY A 74 7.80 3.02 7.40
CA GLY A 74 7.77 4.48 7.41
C GLY A 74 8.41 5.04 6.14
N ASP A 75 9.46 5.84 6.31
CA ASP A 75 10.23 6.44 5.20
C ASP A 75 11.55 5.69 4.89
N LYS A 76 11.84 4.60 5.62
CA LYS A 76 13.09 3.84 5.46
C LYS A 76 12.89 2.66 4.52
N ARG A 77 13.69 2.60 3.45
CA ARG A 77 13.76 1.43 2.56
C ARG A 77 14.39 0.25 3.30
N VAL A 78 13.68 -0.86 3.33
CA VAL A 78 14.21 -2.15 3.81
C VAL A 78 14.93 -2.80 2.63
N ARG A 79 16.24 -3.00 2.76
CA ARG A 79 17.00 -3.84 1.82
C ARG A 79 16.85 -5.27 2.29
N ASN A 80 16.36 -6.17 1.42
CA ASN A 80 16.53 -7.59 1.67
C ASN A 80 18.04 -7.85 1.61
N SER A 81 18.63 -8.29 2.74
CA SER A 81 19.97 -8.86 2.79
C SER A 81 19.94 -10.28 2.23
#